data_AF-A0A4P5XAR4-F1
#
_entry.id   AF-A0A4P5XAR4-F1
#
_cell.length_a   1.000
_cell.length_b   1.000
_cell.length_c   1.000
_cell.angle_alpha   90.00
_cell.angle_beta   90.00
_cell.angle_gamma   90.00
#
_symmetry.space_group_name_H-M   'P 1'
#
loop_
_entity.id
_entity.type
_entity.pdbx_description
1 polymer ?
#
loop_
_entity_poly.entity_id
_entity_poly.type
_entity_poly.pdbx_seq_one_letter_code
_entity_poly.pdbx_strand_id
1 'polypeptide(L)'
;MKTRIFTVIAVTGLTTVASLLAACAAHRHVECDGDECERADYVDHAHGDAPEVTKAADPATRAALFGRVAKLEGEWIMDMTAEEIAQQGPPQTSIIKVTSGGSIVRDIMFPGSEHEMTNVYHMDGDELVMTHYCAIGNQPRMEAELNDGHNHAANEIHFQFDEVSNLTSADQGYMGEVVLTFVDDNHYMQTWKHFQGGKVTSGPVMKWKRK
;
A
#
# COMPACT_ATOMS: atom_id res chain seq x y z
N MET A 1 36.41 63.40 17.28
CA MET A 1 37.41 62.98 16.28
C MET A 1 36.96 61.63 15.71
N LYS A 2 36.96 61.49 14.38
CA LYS A 2 36.50 60.36 13.53
C LYS A 2 35.06 60.43 12.97
N THR A 3 35.00 61.21 11.89
CA THR A 3 34.06 61.25 10.76
C THR A 3 33.95 59.90 10.04
N ARG A 4 32.75 59.52 9.58
CA ARG A 4 32.56 58.64 8.41
C ARG A 4 31.46 59.18 7.51
N ILE A 5 31.77 59.10 6.21
CA ILE A 5 31.20 59.82 5.08
C ILE A 5 30.05 59.01 4.47
N PHE A 6 28.96 59.69 4.13
CA PHE A 6 27.89 59.17 3.27
C PHE A 6 28.31 59.34 1.80
N THR A 7 28.18 58.27 1.01
CA THR A 7 28.26 58.37 -0.45
C THR A 7 26.93 57.91 -1.03
N VAL A 8 26.21 58.87 -1.61
CA VAL A 8 25.07 58.69 -2.50
C VAL A 8 25.62 58.59 -3.91
N ILE A 9 25.25 57.55 -4.67
CA ILE A 9 25.38 57.56 -6.14
C ILE A 9 24.01 57.25 -6.70
N ALA A 10 23.41 58.27 -7.29
CA ALA A 10 22.27 58.16 -8.19
C ALA A 10 22.78 57.71 -9.57
N VAL A 11 22.13 56.73 -10.17
CA VAL A 11 22.19 56.51 -11.61
C VAL A 11 20.77 56.49 -12.15
N THR A 12 20.48 57.54 -12.90
CA THR A 12 19.28 57.81 -13.69
C THR A 12 19.08 56.76 -14.77
N GLY A 13 17.81 56.40 -15.01
CA GLY A 13 17.42 55.35 -15.93
C GLY A 13 17.53 55.69 -17.42
N LEU A 14 17.32 54.66 -18.23
CA LEU A 14 16.75 54.78 -19.57
C LEU A 14 15.89 53.55 -19.86
N THR A 15 14.67 53.83 -20.30
CA THR A 15 13.59 52.94 -20.67
C THR A 15 13.80 52.33 -22.06
N THR A 16 13.57 51.03 -22.19
CA THR A 16 13.02 50.44 -23.42
C THR A 16 12.11 49.27 -23.05
N VAL A 17 10.81 49.46 -23.25
CA VAL A 17 9.79 48.42 -23.26
C VAL A 17 9.80 47.82 -24.67
N ALA A 18 10.09 46.53 -24.79
CA ALA A 18 9.76 45.75 -25.98
C ALA A 18 9.12 44.44 -25.53
N SER A 19 7.84 44.37 -25.84
CA SER A 19 6.84 43.36 -25.59
C SER A 19 6.99 42.10 -26.44
N LEU A 20 6.52 40.98 -25.85
CA LEU A 20 5.99 39.75 -26.46
C LEU A 20 6.92 38.93 -27.38
N LEU A 21 7.22 37.70 -26.96
CA LEU A 21 6.67 36.50 -27.60
C LEU A 21 6.99 35.25 -26.75
N ALA A 22 6.01 34.36 -26.69
CA ALA A 22 5.98 33.15 -25.90
C ALA A 22 7.21 32.26 -26.16
N ALA A 23 7.89 31.83 -25.09
CA ALA A 23 8.55 30.54 -25.11
C ALA A 23 7.45 29.48 -25.03
N CYS A 24 6.93 29.16 -26.21
CA CYS A 24 6.12 27.98 -26.48
C CYS A 24 6.81 26.75 -25.85
N ALA A 25 5.99 25.81 -25.41
CA ALA A 25 6.35 24.54 -24.76
C ALA A 25 7.69 23.97 -25.23
N ALA A 26 8.45 23.37 -24.30
CA ALA A 26 9.52 22.44 -24.60
C ALA A 26 8.97 21.30 -25.48
N HIS A 27 8.88 21.56 -26.77
CA HIS A 27 8.63 20.56 -27.78
C HIS A 27 9.91 19.76 -27.81
N ARG A 28 9.80 18.50 -27.36
CA ARG A 28 10.80 17.48 -27.65
C ARG A 28 11.07 17.58 -29.15
N HIS A 29 12.29 17.99 -29.53
CA HIS A 29 12.68 17.91 -30.93
C HIS A 29 12.66 16.43 -31.30
N VAL A 30 11.68 16.05 -32.10
CA VAL A 30 11.71 14.80 -32.82
C VAL A 30 12.37 15.14 -34.14
N GLU A 31 13.64 14.78 -34.28
CA GLU A 31 14.27 14.75 -35.59
C GLU A 31 13.77 13.48 -36.28
N CYS A 32 13.07 13.64 -37.40
CA CYS A 32 12.64 12.53 -38.23
C CYS A 32 13.46 12.59 -39.52
N ASP A 33 14.15 11.49 -39.84
CA ASP A 33 14.76 11.25 -41.14
C ASP A 33 14.02 10.09 -41.80
N GLY A 34 13.09 10.42 -42.71
CA GLY A 34 12.16 9.44 -43.29
C GLY A 34 10.99 9.05 -42.37
N ASP A 35 10.58 7.78 -42.44
CA ASP A 35 9.44 7.23 -41.69
C ASP A 35 9.78 6.83 -40.23
N GLU A 36 11.04 7.04 -39.81
CA GLU A 36 11.51 6.70 -38.47
C GLU A 36 11.76 7.98 -37.67
N CYS A 37 10.92 8.18 -36.66
CA CYS A 37 11.09 9.23 -35.66
C CYS A 37 11.60 8.57 -34.37
N GLU A 38 12.91 8.49 -34.19
CA GLU A 38 13.51 8.02 -32.93
C GLU A 38 13.56 9.17 -31.90
N ARG A 39 13.20 8.88 -30.65
CA ARG A 39 13.37 9.84 -29.55
C ARG A 39 14.87 9.88 -29.22
N ALA A 40 15.53 10.99 -29.56
CA ALA A 40 16.98 11.19 -29.35
C ALA A 40 17.49 10.97 -27.91
N ASP A 41 16.59 10.97 -26.92
CA ASP A 41 16.90 10.72 -25.50
C ASP A 41 16.45 9.33 -25.00
N TYR A 42 16.00 8.43 -25.87
CA TYR A 42 15.67 7.06 -25.47
C TYR A 42 16.96 6.27 -25.31
N VAL A 43 17.52 6.34 -24.10
CA VAL A 43 18.50 5.37 -23.64
C VAL A 43 17.76 4.05 -23.48
N ASP A 44 18.13 3.05 -24.28
CA ASP A 44 17.78 1.66 -24.01
C ASP A 44 18.47 1.29 -22.67
N HIS A 45 17.77 1.58 -21.58
CA HIS A 45 18.07 0.96 -20.31
C HIS A 45 17.71 -0.50 -20.49
N ALA A 46 18.65 -1.29 -21.04
CA ALA A 46 18.62 -2.73 -20.98
C ALA A 46 18.12 -3.08 -19.58
N HIS A 47 16.92 -3.66 -19.51
CA HIS A 47 16.19 -3.89 -18.27
C HIS A 47 17.15 -4.61 -17.32
N GLY A 48 17.67 -3.87 -16.34
CA GLY A 48 18.74 -4.32 -15.46
C GLY A 48 18.33 -5.62 -14.77
N ASP A 49 19.28 -6.54 -14.65
CA ASP A 49 19.23 -7.88 -14.06
C ASP A 49 17.96 -8.73 -14.32
N ALA A 50 18.14 -10.01 -14.67
CA ALA A 50 17.01 -10.91 -14.81
C ALA A 50 16.21 -10.95 -13.49
N PRO A 51 14.86 -11.01 -13.54
CA PRO A 51 14.05 -11.08 -12.33
C PRO A 51 14.43 -12.30 -11.50
N GLU A 52 14.33 -12.16 -10.18
CA GLU A 52 14.55 -13.27 -9.27
C GLU A 52 13.54 -14.39 -9.53
N VAL A 53 14.03 -15.64 -9.57
CA VAL A 53 13.21 -16.82 -9.80
C VAL A 53 12.81 -17.40 -8.45
N THR A 54 11.58 -17.13 -8.02
CA THR A 54 11.03 -17.71 -6.80
C THR A 54 10.53 -19.14 -7.04
N LYS A 55 10.97 -20.07 -6.19
CA LYS A 55 10.44 -21.45 -6.20
C LYS A 55 9.07 -21.47 -5.51
N ALA A 56 8.04 -22.00 -6.18
CA ALA A 56 6.72 -22.14 -5.58
C ALA A 56 6.71 -22.97 -4.28
N ALA A 57 5.88 -22.57 -3.32
CA ALA A 57 5.60 -23.34 -2.11
C ALA A 57 5.21 -24.78 -2.40
N ASP A 58 5.60 -25.67 -1.50
CA ASP A 58 5.04 -27.02 -1.48
C ASP A 58 3.53 -27.01 -1.14
N PRO A 59 2.79 -28.08 -1.48
CA PRO A 59 1.35 -28.13 -1.26
C PRO A 59 0.91 -28.01 0.21
N ALA A 60 1.71 -28.49 1.17
CA ALA A 60 1.39 -28.42 2.59
C ALA A 60 1.53 -26.98 3.10
N THR A 61 2.61 -26.29 2.72
CA THR A 61 2.85 -24.88 3.03
C THR A 61 1.74 -24.00 2.44
N ARG A 62 1.43 -24.17 1.14
CA ARG A 62 0.34 -23.45 0.49
C ARG A 62 -1.02 -23.71 1.17
N ALA A 63 -1.30 -24.94 1.58
CA ALA A 63 -2.56 -25.27 2.25
C ALA A 63 -2.66 -24.65 3.66
N ALA A 64 -1.56 -24.63 4.40
CA ALA A 64 -1.50 -24.07 5.76
C ALA A 64 -1.49 -22.54 5.80
N LEU A 65 -1.12 -21.87 4.71
CA LEU A 65 -1.16 -20.41 4.59
C LEU A 65 -2.33 -19.97 3.69
N PHE A 66 -2.12 -19.91 2.38
CA PHE A 66 -3.13 -19.46 1.40
C PHE A 66 -4.44 -20.23 1.50
N GLY A 67 -4.38 -21.55 1.68
CA GLY A 67 -5.57 -22.40 1.79
C GLY A 67 -6.48 -22.03 2.96
N ARG A 68 -5.93 -21.50 4.05
CA ARG A 68 -6.72 -21.01 5.19
C ARG A 68 -7.41 -19.69 4.87
N VAL A 69 -6.70 -18.74 4.28
CA VAL A 69 -7.29 -17.45 3.88
C VAL A 69 -8.34 -17.63 2.79
N ALA A 70 -8.12 -18.54 1.82
CA ALA A 70 -9.08 -18.84 0.76
C ALA A 70 -10.41 -19.40 1.29
N LYS A 71 -10.41 -20.13 2.41
CA LYS A 71 -11.65 -20.62 3.07
C LYS A 71 -12.51 -19.49 3.65
N LEU A 72 -11.96 -18.28 3.77
CA LEU A 72 -12.73 -17.11 4.18
C LEU A 72 -13.62 -16.56 3.05
N GLU A 73 -13.57 -17.11 1.83
CA GLU A 73 -14.48 -16.70 0.75
C GLU A 73 -15.93 -16.64 1.22
N GLY A 74 -16.59 -15.52 0.92
CA GLY A 74 -17.94 -15.21 1.36
C GLY A 74 -18.13 -13.76 1.79
N GLU A 75 -19.32 -13.48 2.35
CA GLU A 75 -19.64 -12.18 2.94
C GLU A 75 -19.59 -12.26 4.46
N TRP A 76 -19.04 -11.21 5.05
CA TRP A 76 -18.81 -11.10 6.48
C TRP A 76 -19.37 -9.79 7.01
N ILE A 77 -19.75 -9.81 8.28
CA ILE A 77 -20.22 -8.65 9.03
C ILE A 77 -19.47 -8.59 10.35
N MET A 78 -19.15 -7.39 10.83
CA MET A 78 -18.50 -7.25 12.13
C MET A 78 -19.42 -7.81 13.23
N ASP A 79 -18.84 -8.64 14.10
CA ASP A 79 -19.51 -9.20 15.27
C ASP A 79 -19.38 -8.21 16.43
N MET A 80 -20.44 -7.42 16.62
CA MET A 80 -20.49 -6.31 17.58
C MET A 80 -21.66 -6.49 18.53
N THR A 81 -21.44 -6.17 19.79
CA THR A 81 -22.47 -6.05 20.82
C THR A 81 -23.35 -4.81 20.58
N ALA A 82 -24.53 -4.78 21.21
CA ALA A 82 -25.41 -3.61 21.13
C ALA A 82 -24.75 -2.33 21.67
N GLU A 83 -23.89 -2.45 22.68
CA GLU A 83 -23.13 -1.33 23.23
C GLU A 83 -22.11 -0.79 22.23
N GLU A 84 -21.34 -1.67 21.58
CA GLU A 84 -20.38 -1.27 20.54
C GLU A 84 -21.09 -0.62 19.36
N ILE A 85 -22.25 -1.14 18.94
CA ILE A 85 -23.06 -0.53 17.87
C ILE A 85 -23.52 0.88 18.28
N ALA A 86 -23.93 1.07 19.53
CA ALA A 86 -24.35 2.39 20.02
C ALA A 86 -23.20 3.40 20.06
N GLN A 87 -21.96 2.95 20.27
CA GLN A 87 -20.78 3.81 20.38
C GLN A 87 -20.09 4.07 19.04
N GLN A 88 -20.06 3.07 18.15
CA GLN A 88 -19.22 3.06 16.94
C GLN A 88 -20.05 3.11 15.65
N GLY A 89 -21.38 2.95 15.75
CA GLY A 89 -22.27 2.88 14.61
C GLY A 89 -22.56 1.44 14.14
N PRO A 90 -23.29 1.29 13.03
CA PRO A 90 -23.68 -0.03 12.53
C PRO A 90 -22.45 -0.87 12.13
N PRO A 91 -22.54 -2.22 12.27
CA PRO A 91 -21.45 -3.10 11.91
C PRO A 91 -21.14 -2.99 10.42
N GLN A 92 -19.85 -2.91 10.11
CA GLN A 92 -19.37 -2.88 8.74
C GLN A 92 -19.28 -4.30 8.17
N THR A 93 -19.11 -4.39 6.85
CA THR A 93 -19.06 -5.67 6.14
C THR A 93 -17.73 -5.87 5.42
N SER A 94 -17.39 -7.11 5.11
CA SER A 94 -16.27 -7.49 4.23
C SER A 94 -16.77 -8.48 3.18
N ILE A 95 -16.26 -8.36 1.94
CA ILE A 95 -16.55 -9.28 0.84
C ILE A 95 -15.23 -9.92 0.41
N ILE A 96 -15.12 -11.23 0.65
CA ILE A 96 -13.91 -12.00 0.37
C ILE A 96 -14.16 -12.92 -0.81
N LYS A 97 -13.28 -12.88 -1.82
CA LYS A 97 -13.35 -13.72 -3.02
C LYS A 97 -12.00 -14.28 -3.41
N VAL A 98 -11.98 -15.54 -3.84
CA VAL A 98 -10.87 -16.12 -4.57
C VAL A 98 -11.00 -15.69 -6.03
N THR A 99 -9.95 -15.06 -6.58
CA THR A 99 -9.98 -14.48 -7.94
C THR A 99 -8.69 -14.78 -8.70
N SER A 100 -8.51 -14.17 -9.89
CA SER A 100 -7.33 -14.34 -10.74
C SER A 100 -6.97 -15.81 -11.05
N GLY A 101 -7.99 -16.64 -11.30
CA GLY A 101 -7.80 -18.07 -11.56
C GLY A 101 -7.42 -18.89 -10.33
N GLY A 102 -7.66 -18.39 -9.12
CA GLY A 102 -7.34 -19.08 -7.86
C GLY A 102 -5.97 -18.74 -7.29
N SER A 103 -5.28 -17.75 -7.85
CA SER A 103 -3.95 -17.32 -7.40
C SER A 103 -4.00 -16.29 -6.26
N ILE A 104 -5.10 -15.55 -6.11
CA ILE A 104 -5.24 -14.53 -5.07
C ILE A 104 -6.55 -14.67 -4.29
N VAL A 105 -6.52 -14.21 -3.04
CA VAL A 105 -7.73 -13.87 -2.27
C VAL A 105 -7.83 -12.35 -2.21
N ARG A 106 -8.98 -11.79 -2.57
CA ARG A 106 -9.29 -10.36 -2.44
C ARG A 106 -10.36 -10.18 -1.37
N ASP A 107 -10.05 -9.38 -0.36
CA ASP A 107 -10.95 -8.96 0.71
C ASP A 107 -11.25 -7.46 0.55
N ILE A 108 -12.49 -7.12 0.24
CA ILE A 108 -12.98 -5.74 0.16
C ILE A 108 -13.61 -5.41 1.51
N MET A 109 -12.93 -4.58 2.28
CA MET A 109 -13.40 -4.12 3.58
C MET A 109 -14.23 -2.85 3.42
N PHE A 110 -15.37 -2.82 4.11
CA PHE A 110 -16.26 -1.65 4.20
C PHE A 110 -16.73 -1.14 2.83
N PRO A 111 -17.28 -2.04 1.98
CA PRO A 111 -17.61 -1.72 0.59
C PRO A 111 -18.60 -0.55 0.49
N GLY A 112 -18.31 0.40 -0.38
CA GLY A 112 -19.12 1.59 -0.63
C GLY A 112 -18.98 2.71 0.41
N SER A 113 -18.11 2.55 1.42
CA SER A 113 -17.80 3.62 2.37
C SER A 113 -16.66 4.52 1.89
N GLU A 114 -16.52 5.72 2.46
CA GLU A 114 -15.36 6.60 2.23
C GLU A 114 -14.04 6.01 2.76
N HIS A 115 -14.13 4.93 3.55
CA HIS A 115 -13.01 4.22 4.14
C HIS A 115 -12.90 2.79 3.58
N GLU A 116 -13.42 2.54 2.37
CA GLU A 116 -13.25 1.26 1.70
C GLU A 116 -11.75 0.96 1.55
N MET A 117 -11.37 -0.25 1.94
CA MET A 117 -10.01 -0.75 1.85
C MET A 117 -10.02 -2.10 1.14
N THR A 118 -8.91 -2.48 0.51
CA THR A 118 -8.78 -3.80 -0.10
C THR A 118 -7.54 -4.49 0.42
N ASN A 119 -7.67 -5.74 0.85
CA ASN A 119 -6.54 -6.61 1.10
C ASN A 119 -6.43 -7.62 -0.06
N VAL A 120 -5.22 -7.83 -0.56
CA VAL A 120 -4.94 -8.87 -1.55
C VAL A 120 -3.88 -9.81 -1.01
N TYR A 121 -4.21 -11.09 -0.97
CA TYR A 121 -3.33 -12.16 -0.48
C TYR A 121 -2.90 -13.06 -1.62
N HIS A 122 -1.61 -13.42 -1.67
CA HIS A 122 -1.07 -14.37 -2.65
C HIS A 122 0.18 -15.07 -2.11
N MET A 123 0.53 -16.23 -2.67
CA MET A 123 1.81 -16.87 -2.36
C MET A 123 2.92 -16.23 -3.19
N ASP A 124 4.06 -15.98 -2.56
CA ASP A 124 5.34 -15.67 -3.20
C ASP A 124 6.37 -16.64 -2.64
N GLY A 125 6.66 -17.70 -3.39
CA GLY A 125 7.42 -18.82 -2.85
C GLY A 125 6.75 -19.46 -1.63
N ASP A 126 7.49 -19.58 -0.53
CA ASP A 126 7.04 -20.13 0.75
C ASP A 126 6.34 -19.09 1.65
N GLU A 127 6.29 -17.83 1.24
CA GLU A 127 5.66 -16.72 1.96
C GLU A 127 4.22 -16.49 1.46
N LEU A 128 3.33 -16.18 2.40
CA LEU A 128 2.03 -15.60 2.09
C LEU A 128 2.13 -14.08 2.20
N VAL A 129 2.02 -13.42 1.07
CA VAL A 129 2.09 -11.97 0.95
C VAL A 129 0.70 -11.37 1.05
N MET A 130 0.59 -10.26 1.76
CA MET A 130 -0.58 -9.41 1.83
C MET A 130 -0.22 -7.98 1.43
N THR A 131 -0.93 -7.42 0.46
CA THR A 131 -0.92 -5.97 0.20
C THR A 131 -2.21 -5.35 0.72
N HIS A 132 -2.09 -4.38 1.63
CA HIS A 132 -3.19 -3.60 2.15
C HIS A 132 -3.31 -2.28 1.36
N TYR A 133 -4.36 -2.13 0.56
CA TYR A 133 -4.70 -0.89 -0.10
C TYR A 133 -5.49 -0.02 0.88
N CYS A 134 -4.79 0.89 1.56
CA CYS A 134 -5.35 1.76 2.57
C CYS A 134 -6.17 2.89 1.95
N ALA A 135 -7.25 3.31 2.63
CA ALA A 135 -8.06 4.47 2.24
C ALA A 135 -7.28 5.79 2.27
N ILE A 136 -6.17 5.86 3.02
CA ILE A 136 -5.26 7.02 3.07
C ILE A 136 -4.38 7.10 1.81
N GLY A 137 -4.35 6.04 0.99
CA GLY A 137 -3.68 6.01 -0.30
C GLY A 137 -2.28 5.44 -0.29
N ASN A 138 -1.76 4.95 0.83
CA ASN A 138 -0.55 4.13 0.88
C ASN A 138 -0.88 2.64 0.72
N GLN A 139 0.14 1.83 0.39
CA GLN A 139 -0.01 0.38 0.26
C GLN A 139 1.09 -0.36 1.02
N PRO A 140 0.86 -0.69 2.31
CA PRO A 140 1.71 -1.59 3.05
C PRO A 140 1.68 -3.00 2.45
N ARG A 141 2.87 -3.59 2.29
CA ARG A 141 3.10 -4.99 2.00
C ARG A 141 3.56 -5.67 3.29
N MET A 142 3.02 -6.86 3.51
CA MET A 142 3.34 -7.71 4.65
C MET A 142 3.49 -9.15 4.20
N GLU A 143 4.24 -9.93 4.97
CA GLU A 143 4.55 -11.33 4.67
C GLU A 143 4.33 -12.22 5.89
N ALA A 144 3.96 -13.47 5.64
CA ALA A 144 3.76 -14.48 6.67
C ALA A 144 4.38 -15.81 6.23
N GLU A 145 5.09 -16.45 7.14
CA GLU A 145 5.70 -17.77 6.95
C GLU A 145 5.28 -18.75 8.06
N LEU A 146 5.39 -20.05 7.79
CA LEU A 146 5.13 -21.06 8.83
C LEU A 146 6.25 -21.19 9.87
N ASN A 147 7.50 -20.87 9.49
CA ASN A 147 8.68 -21.12 10.31
C ASN A 147 9.52 -19.84 10.49
N ASP A 148 8.87 -18.72 10.79
CA ASP A 148 9.50 -17.41 11.00
C ASP A 148 10.32 -17.30 12.32
N GLY A 149 10.61 -18.44 12.97
CA GLY A 149 11.32 -18.49 14.24
C GLY A 149 10.46 -18.21 15.48
N HIS A 150 9.16 -17.96 15.31
CA HIS A 150 8.22 -17.72 16.40
C HIS A 150 7.23 -18.88 16.59
N ASN A 151 6.82 -19.10 17.84
CA ASN A 151 5.81 -20.11 18.18
C ASN A 151 4.42 -19.48 18.14
N HIS A 152 3.85 -19.37 16.94
CA HIS A 152 2.48 -18.88 16.75
C HIS A 152 1.43 -19.91 17.17
N ALA A 153 0.25 -19.44 17.55
CA ALA A 153 -0.87 -20.35 17.77
C ALA A 153 -1.27 -21.01 16.45
N ALA A 154 -1.61 -22.31 16.49
CA ALA A 154 -1.95 -23.07 15.28
C ALA A 154 -3.13 -22.50 14.49
N ASN A 155 -3.99 -21.72 15.15
CA ASN A 155 -5.13 -21.07 14.54
C ASN A 155 -4.84 -19.62 14.10
N GLU A 156 -3.59 -19.19 14.02
CA GLU A 156 -3.20 -17.83 13.60
C GLU A 156 -2.35 -17.85 12.33
N ILE A 157 -2.33 -16.70 11.65
CA ILE A 157 -1.33 -16.33 10.63
C ILE A 157 -0.88 -14.91 10.97
N HIS A 158 0.43 -14.72 11.14
CA HIS A 158 1.03 -13.43 11.53
C HIS A 158 1.69 -12.81 10.32
N PHE A 159 1.15 -11.67 9.87
CA PHE A 159 1.74 -10.88 8.80
C PHE A 159 2.63 -9.80 9.39
N GLN A 160 3.91 -9.86 9.02
CA GLN A 160 4.95 -8.91 9.43
C GLN A 160 5.17 -7.86 8.36
N PHE A 161 5.56 -6.65 8.77
CA PHE A 161 5.82 -5.55 7.84
C PHE A 161 7.04 -5.84 6.94
N ASP A 162 6.86 -5.68 5.62
CA ASP A 162 7.93 -5.75 4.62
C ASP A 162 8.26 -4.34 4.10
N GLU A 163 7.32 -3.73 3.37
CA GLU A 163 7.50 -2.39 2.82
C GLU A 163 6.19 -1.58 2.79
N VAL A 164 6.29 -0.28 2.50
CA VAL A 164 5.13 0.57 2.25
C VAL A 164 5.37 1.46 1.05
N SER A 165 4.49 1.34 0.05
CA SER A 165 4.51 2.24 -1.11
C SER A 165 3.59 3.44 -0.90
N ASN A 166 3.87 4.50 -1.66
CA ASN A 166 3.20 5.80 -1.55
C ASN A 166 3.18 6.39 -0.11
N LEU A 167 4.26 6.18 0.63
CA LEU A 167 4.52 6.86 1.90
C LEU A 167 5.05 8.28 1.62
N THR A 168 4.16 9.27 1.72
CA THR A 168 4.40 10.66 1.30
C THR A 168 5.03 11.55 2.37
N SER A 169 5.12 11.06 3.61
CA SER A 169 5.88 11.71 4.68
C SER A 169 6.30 10.69 5.75
N ALA A 170 7.39 10.97 6.48
CA ALA A 170 7.89 10.09 7.55
C ALA A 170 6.87 9.89 8.70
N ASP A 171 5.96 10.86 8.88
CA ASP A 171 4.91 10.82 9.90
C ASP A 171 3.55 10.37 9.33
N GLN A 172 3.48 9.92 8.07
CA GLN A 172 2.25 9.35 7.52
C GLN A 172 2.00 7.97 8.18
N GLY A 173 0.80 7.78 8.73
CA GLY A 173 0.39 6.53 9.34
C GLY A 173 0.07 5.45 8.31
N TYR A 174 0.34 4.19 8.66
CA TYR A 174 -0.03 3.03 7.84
C TYR A 174 -0.25 1.77 8.71
N MET A 175 -0.94 0.79 8.12
CA MET A 175 -1.24 -0.49 8.77
C MET A 175 -0.16 -1.51 8.40
N GLY A 176 0.79 -1.72 9.30
CA GLY A 176 2.03 -2.45 8.99
C GLY A 176 2.07 -3.91 9.45
N GLU A 177 1.18 -4.33 10.35
CA GLU A 177 1.09 -5.74 10.75
C GLU A 177 -0.37 -6.14 10.96
N VAL A 178 -0.68 -7.40 10.69
CA VAL A 178 -1.98 -8.00 11.02
C VAL A 178 -1.84 -9.45 11.43
N VAL A 179 -2.57 -9.84 12.47
CA VAL A 179 -2.78 -11.24 12.82
C VAL A 179 -4.17 -11.66 12.39
N LEU A 180 -4.26 -12.70 11.55
CA LEU A 180 -5.50 -13.38 11.24
C LEU A 180 -5.70 -14.54 12.21
N THR A 181 -6.71 -14.45 13.08
CA THR A 181 -7.06 -15.52 14.02
C THR A 181 -8.32 -16.21 13.53
N PHE A 182 -8.23 -17.50 13.24
CA PHE A 182 -9.34 -18.32 12.77
C PHE A 182 -10.02 -18.97 13.98
N VAL A 183 -11.28 -18.64 14.24
CA VAL A 183 -12.00 -19.12 15.44
C VAL A 183 -12.78 -20.37 15.09
N ASP A 184 -13.62 -20.30 14.05
CA ASP A 184 -14.35 -21.40 13.45
C ASP A 184 -14.72 -21.07 11.99
N ASP A 185 -15.49 -21.92 11.32
CA ASP A 185 -15.87 -21.73 9.91
C ASP A 185 -16.69 -20.45 9.64
N ASN A 186 -17.29 -19.88 10.68
CA ASN A 186 -18.18 -18.72 10.64
C ASN A 186 -17.66 -17.53 11.46
N HIS A 187 -16.48 -17.62 12.08
CA HIS A 187 -15.88 -16.53 12.84
C HIS A 187 -14.37 -16.46 12.63
N TYR A 188 -13.87 -15.26 12.36
CA TYR A 188 -12.43 -14.96 12.37
C TYR A 188 -12.18 -13.56 12.90
N MET A 189 -10.92 -13.25 13.21
CA MET A 189 -10.51 -11.95 13.71
C MET A 189 -9.32 -11.41 12.94
N GLN A 190 -9.24 -10.08 12.86
CA GLN A 190 -8.06 -9.35 12.38
C GLN A 190 -7.59 -8.43 13.52
N THR A 191 -6.36 -8.63 13.98
CA THR A 191 -5.72 -7.76 14.98
C THR A 191 -4.59 -7.00 14.32
N TRP A 192 -4.76 -5.69 14.19
CA TRP A 192 -3.83 -4.86 13.43
C TRP A 192 -2.85 -4.10 14.34
N LYS A 193 -1.69 -3.73 13.78
CA LYS A 193 -0.81 -2.69 14.34
C LYS A 193 -0.67 -1.52 13.38
N HIS A 194 -0.64 -0.33 13.97
CA HIS A 194 -0.46 0.93 13.27
C HIS A 194 0.97 1.43 13.44
N PHE A 195 1.56 1.88 12.34
CA PHE A 195 2.92 2.41 12.25
C PHE A 195 2.85 3.90 11.92
N GLN A 196 3.61 4.73 12.64
CA GLN A 196 3.72 6.16 12.36
C GLN A 196 4.97 6.75 13.00
N GLY A 197 5.77 7.50 12.23
CA GLY A 197 6.95 8.20 12.76
C GLY A 197 7.93 7.26 13.48
N GLY A 198 8.11 6.04 12.97
CA GLY A 198 8.95 5.00 13.57
C GLY A 198 8.39 4.36 14.84
N LYS A 199 7.14 4.62 15.22
CA LYS A 199 6.46 4.02 16.37
C LYS A 199 5.42 3.02 15.91
N VAL A 200 5.32 1.93 16.65
CA VAL A 200 4.30 0.89 16.47
C VAL A 200 3.33 0.95 17.65
N THR A 201 2.04 1.03 17.35
CA THR A 201 0.95 1.04 18.34
C THR A 201 -0.11 0.02 17.99
N SER A 202 -0.90 -0.42 18.97
CA SER A 202 -2.06 -1.26 18.71
C SER A 202 -3.02 -0.56 17.76
N GLY A 203 -3.50 -1.30 16.76
CA GLY A 203 -4.55 -0.90 15.84
C GLY A 203 -5.91 -1.51 16.21
N PRO A 204 -6.88 -1.48 15.28
CA PRO A 204 -8.19 -2.08 15.50
C PRO A 204 -8.12 -3.61 15.63
N VAL A 205 -8.99 -4.14 16.49
CA VAL A 205 -9.33 -5.57 16.55
C VAL A 205 -10.73 -5.72 15.94
N MET A 206 -10.81 -6.34 14.77
CA MET A 206 -12.07 -6.60 14.09
C MET A 206 -12.43 -8.07 14.25
N LYS A 207 -13.62 -8.31 14.82
CA LYS A 207 -14.23 -9.64 14.88
C LYS A 207 -15.23 -9.73 13.75
N TRP A 208 -15.14 -10.80 12.98
CA TRP A 208 -15.97 -11.02 11.81
C TRP A 208 -16.81 -12.26 12.01
N LYS A 209 -18.09 -12.17 11.69
CA LYS A 209 -19.02 -13.28 11.61
C LYS A 209 -19.54 -13.41 10.19
N ARG A 210 -19.63 -14.65 9.71
CA ARG A 210 -20.15 -14.94 8.37
C ARG A 210 -21.62 -14.54 8.28
N LYS A 211 -22.01 -13.88 7.19
CA LYS A 211 -23.41 -13.50 6.92
C LYS A 211 -24.27 -14.70 6.54
#